data_AF-A0A803P7A5-F1
#
_entry.id   AF-A0A803P7A5-F1
#
_cell.length_a   1.000
_cell.length_b   1.000
_cell.length_c   1.000
_cell.angle_alpha   90.00
_cell.angle_beta   90.00
_cell.angle_gamma   90.00
#
_symmetry.space_group_name_H-M   'P 1'
#
loop_
_entity.id
_entity.type
_entity.pdbx_description
1 polymer ?
#
loop_
_entity_poly.entity_id
_entity_poly.type
_entity_poly.pdbx_seq_one_letter_code
_entity_poly.pdbx_strand_id
1 'polypeptide(L)'
;MEQNNKMVNQEAFLRKRINEVSKQVKKLRKENREKELTQLMYSNLFGKANLVGLSVTDLNDLVRIIDKNLEEINKRIETIAAKNNNTNSTSQVAVAAKVEASAMNENDEDVKANVIVNGNNIKN
;
A
#
# COMPACT_ATOMS: atom_id res chain seq x y z
N MET A 1 48.87 41.09 0.31
CA MET A 1 48.61 39.72 -0.19
C MET A 1 47.55 38.99 0.64
N GLU A 2 47.57 39.07 1.97
CA GLU A 2 46.67 38.29 2.85
C GLU A 2 45.17 38.67 2.77
N GLN A 3 44.86 39.94 2.54
CA GLN A 3 43.48 40.42 2.36
C GLN A 3 42.81 39.85 1.10
N ASN A 4 43.57 39.71 0.00
CA ASN A 4 43.05 39.19 -1.26
C ASN A 4 42.69 37.70 -1.14
N ASN A 5 43.49 36.92 -0.42
CA ASN A 5 43.19 35.52 -0.12
C ASN A 5 41.94 35.34 0.78
N LYS A 6 41.74 36.22 1.77
CA LYS A 6 40.51 36.19 2.61
C LYS A 6 39.27 36.56 1.81
N MET A 7 39.37 37.51 0.87
CA MET A 7 38.27 37.93 0.01
C MET A 7 37.86 36.82 -0.97
N VAL A 8 38.83 36.15 -1.59
CA VAL A 8 38.58 34.98 -2.46
C VAL A 8 37.89 33.84 -1.69
N ASN A 9 38.26 33.62 -0.42
CA ASN A 9 37.64 32.59 0.42
C ASN A 9 36.18 32.94 0.79
N GLN A 10 35.91 34.20 1.15
CA GLN A 10 34.53 34.65 1.42
C GLN A 10 33.65 34.60 0.17
N GLU A 11 34.17 35.01 -0.99
CA GLU A 11 33.45 34.94 -2.25
C GLU A 11 33.11 33.49 -2.62
N ALA A 12 34.06 32.56 -2.50
CA ALA A 12 33.84 31.14 -2.74
C ALA A 12 32.79 30.54 -1.79
N PHE A 13 32.83 30.92 -0.51
CA PHE A 13 31.82 30.52 0.48
C PHE A 13 30.42 31.01 0.11
N LEU A 14 30.28 32.29 -0.25
CA LEU A 14 29.01 32.88 -0.65
C LEU A 14 28.47 32.24 -1.93
N ARG A 15 29.31 32.01 -2.95
CA ARG A 15 28.92 31.30 -4.18
C ARG A 15 28.42 29.88 -3.90
N LYS A 16 29.11 29.14 -3.02
CA LYS A 16 28.67 27.82 -2.57
C LYS A 16 27.30 27.90 -1.90
N ARG A 17 27.10 28.85 -0.98
CA ARG A 17 25.84 29.04 -0.27
C ARG A 17 24.68 29.39 -1.22
N ILE A 18 24.91 30.28 -2.19
CA ILE A 18 23.93 30.63 -3.23
C ILE A 18 23.54 29.39 -4.03
N ASN A 19 24.51 28.55 -4.41
CA ASN A 19 24.23 27.31 -5.15
C ASN A 19 23.38 26.34 -4.33
N GLU A 20 23.73 26.11 -3.06
CA GLU A 20 22.97 25.23 -2.18
C GLU A 20 21.53 25.71 -1.96
N VAL A 21 21.34 27.01 -1.70
CA VAL A 21 19.99 27.59 -1.59
C VAL A 21 19.23 27.49 -2.91
N SER A 22 19.90 27.71 -4.05
CA SER A 22 19.29 27.57 -5.37
C SER A 22 18.82 26.14 -5.65
N LYS A 23 19.60 25.13 -5.24
CA LYS A 23 19.19 23.72 -5.31
C LYS A 23 17.97 23.45 -4.44
N GLN A 24 17.95 23.98 -3.21
CA GLN A 24 16.80 23.84 -2.30
C GLN A 24 15.53 24.46 -2.88
N VAL A 25 15.63 25.66 -3.45
CA VAL A 25 14.49 26.33 -4.11
C VAL A 25 13.98 25.50 -5.30
N LYS A 26 14.87 24.94 -6.12
CA LYS A 26 14.48 24.06 -7.23
C LYS A 26 13.77 22.80 -6.74
N LYS A 27 14.25 22.19 -5.66
CA LYS A 27 13.62 21.02 -5.03
C LYS A 27 12.23 21.36 -4.52
N LEU A 28 12.09 22.44 -3.75
CA LEU A 28 10.79 22.88 -3.21
C LEU A 28 9.79 23.22 -4.32
N ARG A 29 10.23 23.87 -5.40
CA ARG A 29 9.38 24.13 -6.57
C ARG A 29 8.85 22.85 -7.20
N LYS A 30 9.71 21.83 -7.34
CA LYS A 30 9.30 20.52 -7.85
C LYS A 30 8.31 19.83 -6.91
N GLU A 31 8.59 19.82 -5.62
CA GLU A 31 7.70 19.21 -4.61
C GLU A 31 6.34 19.91 -4.54
N ASN A 32 6.32 21.25 -4.59
CA ASN A 32 5.08 22.01 -4.61
C ASN A 32 4.26 21.70 -5.87
N ARG A 33 4.91 21.67 -7.03
CA ARG A 33 4.26 21.31 -8.29
C ARG A 33 3.69 19.89 -8.28
N GLU A 34 4.42 18.92 -7.73
CA GLU A 34 3.92 17.55 -7.55
C GLU A 34 2.69 17.52 -6.62
N LYS A 35 2.68 18.30 -5.53
CA LYS A 35 1.53 18.41 -4.62
C LYS A 35 0.31 19.05 -5.29
N GLU A 36 0.50 20.17 -6.00
CA GLU A 36 -0.56 20.87 -6.72
C GLU A 36 -1.22 19.96 -7.77
N LEU A 37 -0.40 19.28 -8.59
CA LEU A 37 -0.91 18.34 -9.59
C LEU A 37 -1.59 17.12 -8.96
N THR A 38 -1.09 16.63 -7.82
CA THR A 38 -1.75 15.55 -7.08
C THR A 38 -3.12 16.00 -6.55
N GLN A 39 -3.21 17.21 -5.98
CA GLN A 39 -4.49 17.76 -5.53
C GLN A 39 -5.46 17.98 -6.70
N LEU A 40 -4.97 18.44 -7.85
CA LEU A 40 -5.77 18.59 -9.06
C LEU A 40 -6.29 17.24 -9.56
N MET A 41 -5.44 16.21 -9.58
CA MET A 41 -5.80 14.83 -9.96
C MET A 41 -6.99 14.34 -9.10
N TYR A 42 -6.88 14.42 -7.78
CA TYR A 42 -7.97 14.01 -6.90
C TYR A 42 -9.22 14.87 -7.07
N SER A 43 -9.07 16.19 -7.20
CA SER A 43 -10.20 17.09 -7.40
C SER A 43 -10.95 16.79 -8.70
N ASN A 44 -10.24 16.39 -9.76
CA ASN A 44 -10.82 15.95 -11.02
C ASN A 44 -11.55 14.60 -10.87
N LEU A 45 -10.98 13.64 -10.13
CA LEU A 45 -11.65 12.37 -9.83
C LEU A 45 -12.98 12.55 -9.06
N PHE A 46 -13.07 13.58 -8.20
CA PHE A 46 -14.31 13.93 -7.50
C PHE A 46 -15.27 14.80 -8.35
N GLY A 47 -14.95 15.06 -9.61
CA GLY A 47 -15.76 15.91 -10.51
C GLY A 47 -15.78 17.39 -10.11
N LYS A 48 -14.85 17.84 -9.26
CA LYS A 48 -14.80 19.22 -8.73
C LYS A 48 -13.94 20.16 -9.58
N ALA A 49 -13.03 19.63 -10.40
CA ALA A 49 -12.10 20.42 -11.20
C ALA A 49 -11.97 19.86 -12.62
N ASN A 50 -11.81 20.76 -13.60
CA ASN A 50 -11.50 20.41 -14.98
C ASN A 50 -9.99 20.59 -15.24
N LEU A 51 -9.40 19.78 -16.12
CA LEU A 51 -7.97 19.86 -16.50
C LEU A 51 -7.69 20.95 -17.55
N VAL A 52 -8.51 22.00 -17.60
CA VAL A 52 -8.41 23.07 -18.59
C VAL A 52 -7.30 24.04 -18.20
N GLY A 53 -6.45 24.42 -19.16
CA GLY A 53 -5.37 25.39 -18.96
C GLY A 53 -4.03 24.79 -18.50
N LEU A 54 -3.91 23.46 -18.45
CA LEU A 54 -2.64 22.79 -18.18
C LEU A 54 -1.72 22.85 -19.41
N SER A 55 -0.44 23.16 -19.18
CA SER A 55 0.59 23.05 -20.22
C SER A 55 0.93 21.58 -20.51
N VAL A 56 1.57 21.32 -21.66
CA VAL A 56 2.06 19.97 -22.02
C VAL A 56 3.00 19.40 -20.94
N THR A 57 3.82 20.25 -20.33
CA THR A 57 4.70 19.84 -19.23
C THR A 57 3.91 19.46 -17.98
N ASP A 58 2.84 20.19 -17.66
CA ASP A 58 1.96 19.85 -16.53
C ASP A 58 1.26 18.51 -16.76
N LEU A 59 0.81 18.25 -18.00
CA LEU A 59 0.18 16.98 -18.37
C LEU A 59 1.16 15.81 -18.26
N ASN A 60 2.41 15.97 -18.72
CA ASN A 60 3.44 14.94 -18.56
C ASN A 60 3.76 14.66 -17.09
N ASP A 61 3.86 15.71 -16.27
CA ASP A 61 4.07 15.54 -14.83
C ASP A 61 2.87 14.84 -14.16
N LEU A 62 1.64 15.15 -14.61
CA LEU A 62 0.43 14.52 -14.14
C LEU A 62 0.36 13.03 -14.50
N VAL A 63 0.72 12.66 -15.74
CA VAL A 63 0.84 11.24 -16.17
C VAL A 63 1.80 10.49 -15.26
N ARG A 64 2.99 11.06 -14.99
CA ARG A 64 3.98 10.44 -14.08
C ARG A 64 3.44 10.25 -12.67
N ILE A 65 2.64 11.18 -12.15
CA ILE A 65 2.00 11.06 -10.83
C ILE A 65 0.95 9.94 -10.84
N ILE A 66 0.15 9.84 -11.89
CA ILE A 66 -0.86 8.78 -12.05
C ILE A 66 -0.18 7.42 -12.11
N ASP A 67 0.87 7.26 -12.92
CA ASP A 67 1.61 6.00 -13.03
C ASP A 67 2.17 5.54 -11.68
N LYS A 68 2.75 6.46 -10.91
CA LYS A 68 3.26 6.18 -9.56
C LYS A 68 2.14 5.73 -8.61
N ASN A 69 0.97 6.37 -8.68
CA ASN A 69 -0.17 6.00 -7.85
C ASN A 69 -0.72 4.62 -8.24
N LEU A 70 -0.77 4.29 -9.54
CA LEU A 70 -1.15 2.96 -10.02
C LEU A 70 -0.17 1.89 -9.55
N GLU A 71 1.13 2.16 -9.61
CA GLU A 71 2.17 1.26 -9.11
C GLU A 71 2.01 1.01 -7.59
N GLU A 72 1.74 2.06 -6.81
CA GLU A 72 1.49 1.93 -5.37
C GLU A 72 0.22 1.12 -5.07
N ILE A 73 -0.86 1.34 -5.84
CA ILE A 73 -2.09 0.56 -5.72
C ILE A 73 -1.81 -0.92 -6.00
N ASN A 74 -1.08 -1.23 -7.08
CA ASN A 74 -0.72 -2.61 -7.42
C ASN A 74 0.10 -3.28 -6.31
N LYS A 75 1.11 -2.58 -5.77
CA LYS A 75 1.90 -3.08 -4.62
C LYS A 75 1.04 -3.35 -3.39
N ARG A 76 0.06 -2.48 -3.11
CA ARG A 76 -0.88 -2.68 -2.00
C ARG A 76 -1.79 -3.88 -2.25
N ILE A 77 -2.27 -4.08 -3.48
CA ILE A 77 -3.06 -5.26 -3.86
C ILE A 77 -2.27 -6.54 -3.64
N GLU A 78 -1.02 -6.60 -4.11
CA GLU A 78 -0.12 -7.74 -3.91
C GLU A 78 0.13 -8.02 -2.43
N THR A 79 0.37 -6.97 -1.64
CA THR A 79 0.60 -7.08 -0.19
C THR A 79 -0.63 -7.65 0.52
N ILE A 80 -1.83 -7.19 0.16
CA ILE A 80 -3.09 -7.71 0.71
C ILE A 80 -3.31 -9.16 0.31
N ALA A 81 -3.07 -9.52 -0.96
CA ALA A 81 -3.19 -10.89 -1.44
C ALA A 81 -2.23 -11.85 -0.72
N ALA A 82 -0.97 -11.45 -0.54
CA ALA A 82 0.03 -12.22 0.21
C ALA A 82 -0.38 -12.44 1.68
N LYS A 83 -0.93 -11.40 2.33
CA LYS A 83 -1.43 -11.49 3.71
C LYS A 83 -2.60 -12.48 3.83
N ASN A 84 -3.55 -12.44 2.89
CA ASN A 84 -4.70 -13.35 2.88
C ASN A 84 -4.30 -14.82 2.65
N ASN A 85 -3.25 -15.06 1.86
CA ASN A 85 -2.71 -16.41 1.66
C ASN A 85 -2.07 -16.96 2.95
N ASN A 86 -1.36 -16.14 3.73
CA ASN A 86 -0.75 -16.54 5.00
C ASN A 86 -1.79 -16.83 6.12
N THR A 87 -2.89 -16.08 6.16
CA THR A 87 -3.98 -16.35 7.11
C THR A 87 -4.69 -17.69 6.86
N ASN A 88 -4.74 -18.13 5.60
CA ASN A 88 -5.29 -19.45 5.25
C ASN A 88 -4.35 -20.59 5.69
N SER A 89 -3.03 -20.40 5.63
CA SER A 89 -2.05 -21.38 6.15
C SER A 89 -2.07 -21.48 7.67
N THR A 90 -2.21 -20.37 8.41
CA THR A 90 -2.29 -20.40 9.88
C THR A 90 -3.59 -21.06 10.37
N SER A 91 -4.69 -20.86 9.65
CA SER A 91 -5.97 -21.54 9.93
C SER A 91 -5.89 -23.06 9.70
N GLN A 92 -5.13 -23.52 8.70
CA GLN A 92 -4.92 -24.96 8.47
C GLN A 92 -4.02 -25.61 9.55
N VAL A 93 -3.02 -24.89 10.08
CA VAL A 93 -2.17 -25.40 11.18
C VAL A 93 -2.94 -25.49 12.50
N ALA A 94 -3.84 -24.55 12.80
CA ALA A 94 -4.67 -24.58 14.00
C ALA A 94 -5.76 -25.68 13.96
N VAL A 95 -6.26 -26.02 12.76
CA VAL A 95 -7.23 -27.12 12.58
C VAL A 95 -6.53 -28.48 12.69
N ALA A 96 -5.32 -28.65 12.14
CA ALA A 96 -4.54 -29.89 12.26
C ALA A 96 -4.18 -30.21 13.73
N ALA A 97 -3.73 -29.22 14.51
CA ALA A 97 -3.39 -29.41 15.92
C ALA A 97 -4.59 -29.80 16.81
N LYS A 98 -5.83 -29.45 16.40
CA LYS A 98 -7.04 -29.80 17.14
C LYS A 98 -7.59 -31.20 16.78
N VAL A 99 -7.25 -31.71 15.59
CA VAL A 99 -7.61 -33.07 15.15
C VAL A 99 -6.68 -34.12 15.78
N GLU A 100 -5.37 -33.83 15.91
CA GLU A 100 -4.42 -34.73 16.58
C GLU A 100 -4.71 -34.95 18.08
N ALA A 101 -5.24 -33.93 18.78
CA ALA A 101 -5.59 -34.07 20.19
C ALA A 101 -6.86 -34.92 20.44
N SER A 102 -7.70 -35.13 19.42
CA SER A 102 -8.96 -35.90 19.57
C SER A 102 -8.83 -37.38 19.20
N ALA A 103 -7.70 -37.81 18.64
CA ALA A 103 -7.49 -39.17 18.13
C ALA A 103 -6.86 -40.15 19.14
N MET A 104 -6.65 -39.76 20.41
CA MET A 104 -6.04 -40.61 21.45
C MET A 104 -7.00 -41.10 22.55
N ASN A 105 -8.31 -41.14 22.32
CA ASN A 105 -9.23 -41.76 23.28
C ASN A 105 -10.26 -42.66 22.60
N GLU A 106 -9.80 -43.83 22.12
CA GLU A 106 -10.65 -45.00 21.98
C GLU A 106 -10.37 -45.94 23.17
N ASN A 107 -11.43 -46.33 23.88
CA ASN A 107 -11.79 -47.71 24.26
C ASN A 107 -12.66 -47.69 25.52
N ASP A 108 -13.97 -47.96 25.41
CA ASP A 108 -14.55 -49.24 25.84
C ASP A 108 -16.09 -49.29 25.69
N GLU A 109 -16.55 -50.48 25.30
CA GLU A 109 -17.86 -51.13 25.53
C GLU A 109 -19.14 -50.33 25.11
N ASP A 110 -20.11 -50.87 24.36
CA ASP A 110 -20.65 -52.21 24.42
C ASP A 110 -21.73 -52.39 23.33
N VAL A 111 -21.90 -53.64 22.91
CA VAL A 111 -22.85 -54.08 21.89
C VAL A 111 -24.24 -54.24 22.49
N LYS A 112 -25.28 -53.66 21.88
CA LYS A 112 -26.63 -54.28 21.87
C LYS A 112 -27.55 -53.73 20.77
N ALA A 113 -28.07 -54.69 20.02
CA ALA A 113 -29.02 -54.57 18.93
C ALA A 113 -30.37 -53.97 19.37
N ASN A 114 -31.05 -53.27 18.45
CA ASN A 114 -32.37 -53.74 18.00
C ASN A 114 -32.80 -53.07 16.68
N VAL A 115 -33.09 -53.90 15.70
CA VAL A 115 -33.86 -53.56 14.49
C VAL A 115 -35.33 -53.56 14.90
N ILE A 116 -36.01 -52.40 14.84
CA ILE A 116 -37.47 -52.38 14.70
C ILE A 116 -37.84 -51.40 13.59
N VAL A 117 -38.39 -52.02 12.56
CA VAL A 117 -39.04 -51.48 11.38
C VAL A 117 -40.41 -50.89 11.75
N ASN A 118 -40.87 -49.95 10.93
CA ASN A 118 -42.24 -49.43 10.74
C ASN A 118 -42.66 -48.15 11.49
N GLY A 119 -43.18 -47.21 10.68
CA GLY A 119 -44.46 -46.58 11.02
C GLY A 119 -44.58 -45.09 10.72
N ASN A 120 -44.88 -44.77 9.46
CA ASN A 120 -45.93 -43.84 9.04
C ASN A 120 -46.04 -42.42 9.66
N ASN A 121 -45.96 -41.43 8.75
CA ASN A 121 -47.01 -40.40 8.51
C ASN A 121 -47.19 -39.37 9.66
N ILE A 122 -47.16 -38.04 9.44
CA ILE A 122 -48.30 -37.27 8.91
C ILE A 122 -47.83 -35.81 8.70
N LYS A 123 -48.22 -35.28 7.54
CA LYS A 123 -48.46 -33.87 7.17
C LYS A 123 -48.58 -32.86 8.32
N ASN A 124 -47.96 -31.69 8.17
CA ASN A 124 -48.63 -30.49 7.64
C ASN A 124 -47.59 -29.45 7.25
#